data_AF-A0A7U9MRH9-F1
#
_entry.id   AF-A0A7U9MRH9-F1
#
_cell.length_a   1.000
_cell.length_b   1.000
_cell.length_c   1.000
_cell.angle_alpha   90.00
_cell.angle_beta   90.00
_cell.angle_gamma   90.00
#
_symmetry.space_group_name_H-M   'P 1'
#
loop_
_entity.id
_entity.type
_entity.pdbx_description
1 polymer ?
#
loop_
_entity_poly.entity_id
_entity_poly.type
_entity_poly.pdbx_seq_one_letter_code
_entity_poly.pdbx_strand_id
1 'polypeptide(L)' 'MSTTALVNAVINGLGIAVLPHRMVIGPIERGLVVAAHVKGLSFKRKFHIVYHKKISYFISESLY' A
#
# COMPACT_ATOMS: atom_id res chain seq x y z
N MET A 1 -13.50 1.53 -0.96
CA MET A 1 -13.19 0.18 -0.44
C MET A 1 -11.88 0.27 0.35
N SER A 2 -11.82 -0.27 1.57
CA SER A 2 -10.62 -0.22 2.42
C SER A 2 -9.74 -1.44 2.19
N THR A 3 -8.43 -1.24 2.09
CA THR A 3 -7.49 -2.34 1.91
C THR A 3 -7.41 -3.24 3.14
N THR A 4 -7.58 -2.69 4.33
CA THR A 4 -7.66 -3.45 5.59
C THR A 4 -8.87 -4.40 5.57
N ALA A 5 -10.01 -3.94 5.03
CA ALA A 5 -11.19 -4.78 4.91
C ALA A 5 -10.94 -5.97 3.97
N LEU A 6 -10.23 -5.75 2.85
CA LEU A 6 -9.86 -6.84 1.93
C LEU A 6 -8.90 -7.85 2.58
N VAL A 7 -7.89 -7.38 3.31
CA VAL A 7 -6.98 -8.26 4.04
C VAL A 7 -7.72 -9.10 5.06
N ASN A 8 -8.60 -8.48 5.87
CA ASN A 8 -9.38 -9.19 6.87
C ASN A 8 -10.36 -10.19 6.23
N ALA A 9 -10.98 -9.85 5.10
CA ALA A 9 -11.87 -10.77 4.40
C ALA A 9 -11.13 -12.05 3.96
N VAL A 10 -9.92 -11.92 3.41
CA VAL A 10 -9.08 -13.07 3.03
C VAL A 10 -8.66 -13.90 4.26
N ILE A 11 -8.24 -13.25 5.35
CA ILE A 11 -7.89 -13.93 6.61
C ILE A 11 -9.07 -14.74 7.16
N ASN A 12 -10.30 -14.24 7.00
CA ASN A 12 -11.53 -14.92 7.43
C ASN A 12 -12.08 -15.91 6.40
N GLY A 13 -11.32 -16.24 5.34
CA GLY A 13 -11.70 -17.27 4.36
C GLY A 13 -12.74 -16.83 3.34
N LEU A 14 -12.99 -15.52 3.18
CA LEU A 14 -13.99 -15.01 2.24
C LEU A 14 -13.53 -14.98 0.77
N GLY A 15 -12.32 -15.47 0.46
CA GLY A 15 -11.81 -15.62 -0.91
C GLY A 15 -10.36 -15.13 -1.08
N ILE A 16 -10.06 -14.61 -2.27
CA ILE A 16 -8.74 -14.09 -2.66
C ILE A 16 -8.82 -12.60 -3.00
N ALA A 17 -7.73 -11.86 -2.82
CA ALA A 17 -7.62 -10.46 -3.19
C ALA A 17 -6.27 -10.16 -3.87
N VAL A 18 -6.29 -9.26 -4.86
CA VAL A 18 -5.07 -8.77 -5.53
C VAL A 18 -4.71 -7.41 -4.93
N LEU A 19 -3.62 -7.37 -4.15
CA LEU A 19 -3.20 -6.19 -3.40
C LEU A 19 -1.73 -5.86 -3.66
N PRO A 20 -1.31 -4.58 -3.55
CA PRO A 20 0.11 -4.23 -3.59
C PRO A 20 0.86 -4.92 -2.44
N HIS A 21 2.03 -5.48 -2.72
CA HIS A 21 2.81 -6.26 -1.75
C HIS A 21 3.03 -5.50 -0.44
N ARG A 22 3.36 -4.20 -0.51
CA ARG A 22 3.56 -3.31 0.66
C ARG A 22 2.41 -3.31 1.66
N MET A 23 1.19 -3.64 1.24
CA MET A 23 0.00 -3.63 2.09
C MET A 23 -0.25 -4.96 2.81
N VAL A 24 0.48 -6.01 2.44
CA VAL A 24 0.32 -7.37 2.95
C VAL A 24 1.60 -7.96 3.55
N ILE A 25 2.72 -7.21 3.59
CA ILE A 25 3.99 -7.67 4.19
C ILE A 25 3.78 -8.22 5.60
N GLY A 26 3.21 -7.42 6.51
CA GLY A 26 2.99 -7.85 7.90
C GLY A 26 2.10 -9.10 8.04
N PRO A 27 0.90 -9.15 7.39
CA PRO A 27 0.09 -10.38 7.37
C PRO A 27 0.81 -11.61 6.81
N ILE A 28 1.65 -11.46 5.78
CA ILE A 28 2.45 -12.56 5.21
C ILE A 28 3.52 -13.02 6.20
N GLU A 29 4.28 -12.10 6.80
CA GLU A 29 5.33 -12.41 7.78
C GLU A 29 4.78 -13.13 9.01
N ARG A 30 3.54 -12.82 9.40
CA ARG A 30 2.83 -13.50 10.50
C ARG A 30 2.17 -14.82 10.09
N GLY A 31 2.26 -15.22 8.82
CA GLY A 31 1.64 -16.44 8.32
C GLY A 31 0.11 -16.40 8.27
N LEU A 32 -0.51 -15.21 8.32
CA LEU A 32 -1.98 -15.06 8.29
C LEU A 32 -2.55 -15.23 6.88
N VAL A 33 -1.76 -14.95 5.85
CA VAL A 33 -2.10 -15.11 4.44
C VAL A 33 -0.88 -15.55 3.65
N VAL A 34 -1.11 -16.16 2.50
CA VAL A 34 -0.07 -16.55 1.54
C VAL A 34 -0.19 -15.73 0.26
N ALA A 35 0.95 -15.34 -0.33
CA ALA A 35 0.98 -14.70 -1.63
C ALA A 35 1.00 -15.75 -2.75
N ALA A 36 0.09 -15.63 -3.72
CA ALA A 36 0.07 -16.46 -4.92
C ALA A 36 0.69 -15.71 -6.11
N HIS A 37 1.67 -16.32 -6.78
CA HIS A 37 2.21 -15.80 -8.03
C HIS A 37 1.51 -16.46 -9.21
N VAL A 38 0.92 -15.67 -10.10
CA VAL A 38 0.25 -16.16 -11.30
C VAL A 38 1.18 -16.00 -12.50
N LYS A 39 1.58 -17.12 -13.10
CA LYS A 39 2.47 -17.14 -14.27
C LYS A 39 1.87 -16.31 -15.41
N GLY A 40 2.68 -15.42 -15.98
CA GLY A 40 2.27 -14.57 -17.10
C GLY A 40 1.54 -13.28 -16.70
N LEU A 41 1.25 -13.06 -15.40
CA LEU A 41 0.67 -11.81 -14.92
C LEU A 41 1.71 -10.91 -14.27
N SER A 42 1.69 -9.63 -14.64
CA SER A 42 2.53 -8.59 -14.05
C SER A 42 1.70 -7.36 -13.71
N PHE A 43 1.64 -7.04 -12.42
CA PHE A 43 0.93 -5.86 -11.93
C PHE A 43 1.93 -4.74 -11.61
N LYS A 44 2.18 -3.86 -12.58
CA LYS A 44 3.04 -2.68 -12.41
C LYS A 44 2.19 -1.49 -11.95
N ARG A 45 2.56 -0.85 -10.83
CA ARG A 45 1.85 0.32 -10.30
C ARG A 45 2.75 1.56 -10.36
N LYS A 46 2.21 2.68 -10.82
CA LYS A 46 2.85 4.00 -10.76
C LYS A 46 2.33 4.76 -9.55
N PHE A 47 3.24 5.29 -8.73
CA PHE A 47 2.90 6.17 -7.61
C PHE A 47 3.16 7.62 -8.03
N HIS A 48 2.24 8.51 -7.68
CA HIS A 48 2.35 9.93 -7.97
C HIS A 48 2.22 10.68 -6.64
N ILE A 49 3.16 11.60 -6.38
CA ILE A 49 3.03 12.56 -5.31
C ILE A 49 2.31 13.76 -5.92
N VAL A 50 1.08 14.01 -5.47
CA VAL A 50 0.28 15.16 -5.89
C VAL A 50 0.40 16.21 -4.80
N TYR A 51 0.83 17.41 -5.16
CA TYR A 51 0.96 18.55 -4.27
C TYR A 51 0.18 19.74 -4.82
N HIS A 52 -0.27 20.62 -3.94
CA HIS A 52 -0.92 21.87 -4.33
C HIS A 52 0.14 22.90 -4.76
N LYS A 53 -0.10 23.61 -5.87
CA LYS A 53 0.87 24.54 -6.50
C LYS A 53 1.30 25.70 -5.59
N LYS A 54 0.50 26.03 -4.57
CA LYS A 54 0.83 27.02 -3.53
C LYS A 54 0.99 26.32 -2.19
N ILE A 55 2.22 25.95 -1.87
CA ILE A 55 2.71 25.72 -0.51
C ILE A 55 3.94 26.63 -0.39
N SER A 56 3.78 27.78 0.25
CA SER A 56 4.89 28.69 0.53
C SER A 56 5.47 28.28 1.88
N TYR A 57 6.66 27.68 1.90
CA TYR A 57 7.42 27.53 3.14
C TYR A 57 8.11 28.88 3.40
N PHE A 58 7.74 29.58 4.47
CA PHE A 58 8.55 30.66 5.01
C PHE A 58 9.62 30.00 5.89
N ILE A 59 10.84 29.89 5.38
CA ILE A 59 12.00 29.53 6.20
C ILE A 59 12.55 30.85 6.71
N SER A 60 12.32 31.17 7.98
CA SER A 60 13.07 32.22 8.66
C SER A 60 14.43 31.67 9.07
N GLU A 61 15.48 32.15 8.42
CA GLU A 61 16.85 31.96 8.87
C GLU A 61 17.09 32.95 10.03
N SER A 62 17.33 32.43 11.24
CA SER A 62 17.75 33.25 12.38
C SER A 62 19.27 33.37 12.35
N LEU A 63 19.77 34.42 11.71
CA LEU A 63 21.12 34.93 11.98
C LEU A 63 20.98 36.03 13.02
N TYR A 64 21.31 35.71 14.28
CA TYR A 64 22.10 36.48 15.25
C TYR A 64 22.22 35.67 16.54
#